data_AF-A0AAP0ZNM5-F1
#
_entry.id   AF-A0AAP0ZNM5-F1
#
_cell.length_a   1.000
_cell.length_b   1.000
_cell.length_c   1.000
_cell.angle_alpha   90.00
_cell.angle_beta   90.00
_cell.angle_gamma   90.00
#
_symmetry.space_group_name_H-M   'P 1'
#
loop_
_entity.id
_entity.type
_entity.pdbx_description
1 polymer ?
#
loop_
_entity_poly.entity_id
_entity_poly.type
_entity_poly.pdbx_seq_one_letter_code
_entity_poly.pdbx_strand_id
1 'polypeptide(L)'
;MSTAAKHFDPQLGIDIHMYSMPPFPLPTPHIGLVLDPFDYLPFLGATVTVNGVKRATAGTGGLDIHIPLGMWTPQLSMPMGPQFDGEEIFMGSKTVTADGDPFSRLAAPVLDCNLAGLIPPFRIKKLKKPFRSLWLPTGINVAIPTNVQVGGPLTISLMAMLFHAAFAGLGALRRSKLGARAADAFKGLRQRVFKNMDSGFLKCKVLRAEPVDIRDGSVSVLHEDFAIPGRLPLTWTRRYSSAQAEQSGVCGHGWQTPGDIRLEIEADGVVLFHDDRGAAVFPQLPDATTGEVREFVDGALLSRDSTDLLVRSKDGTRYRFADLPAAGVAVLPRARSLPIAQIEDACGNHWRFERRDGHLVRIVESGADGLQGRFIAVEARHGRIDRLRLHDPATGLSHPLVAYRYVEGDLVAAEDALGAARRFVYRQHR
;
A
#
# COMPACT_ATOMS: atom_id res chain seq x y z
N MET A 1 27.92 24.71 3.11
CA MET A 1 26.43 24.68 3.07
C MET A 1 26.01 23.35 2.45
N SER A 2 24.83 22.84 2.77
CA SER A 2 24.35 21.54 2.25
C SER A 2 22.86 21.60 1.90
N THR A 3 22.36 20.65 1.14
CA THR A 3 20.94 20.59 0.71
C THR A 3 19.99 20.63 1.91
N ALA A 4 18.98 21.50 1.85
CA ALA A 4 17.94 21.59 2.87
C ALA A 4 17.11 20.31 2.96
N ALA A 5 16.82 19.88 4.20
CA ALA A 5 15.95 18.73 4.44
C ALA A 5 14.47 19.14 4.35
N LYS A 6 13.66 18.24 3.80
CA LYS A 6 12.21 18.39 3.64
C LYS A 6 11.52 17.05 3.89
N HIS A 7 10.20 17.11 4.03
CA HIS A 7 9.38 15.90 4.10
C HIS A 7 9.57 15.08 2.82
N PHE A 8 9.37 13.77 2.92
CA PHE A 8 9.64 12.78 1.89
C PHE A 8 11.13 12.62 1.51
N ASP A 9 12.06 13.25 2.22
CA ASP A 9 13.47 12.86 2.12
C ASP A 9 13.66 11.49 2.80
N PRO A 10 14.41 10.57 2.17
CA PRO A 10 14.74 9.29 2.77
C PRO A 10 15.67 9.47 3.98
N GLN A 11 15.53 8.58 4.96
CA GLN A 11 16.40 8.42 6.10
C GLN A 11 16.99 7.02 6.06
N LEU A 12 18.29 6.91 6.32
CA LEU A 12 18.98 5.62 6.31
C LEU A 12 19.66 5.44 7.66
N GLY A 13 19.43 4.30 8.31
CA GLY A 13 20.03 4.00 9.59
C GLY A 13 20.27 2.52 9.81
N ILE A 14 20.96 2.23 10.91
CA ILE A 14 21.20 0.88 11.40
C ILE A 14 20.87 0.87 12.88
N ASP A 15 19.77 0.20 13.21
CA ASP A 15 19.30 0.04 14.58
C ASP A 15 19.85 -1.22 15.23
N ILE A 16 19.94 -1.27 16.55
CA ILE A 16 20.25 -2.48 17.29
C ILE A 16 19.02 -2.93 18.07
N HIS A 17 18.46 -4.08 17.70
CA HIS A 17 17.26 -4.66 18.31
C HIS A 17 17.53 -6.06 18.88
N MET A 18 16.75 -6.47 19.87
CA MET A 18 16.72 -7.85 20.34
C MET A 18 15.89 -8.72 19.41
N TYR A 19 16.45 -9.82 18.95
CA TYR A 19 15.75 -10.80 18.12
C TYR A 19 15.18 -11.88 19.02
N SER A 20 14.03 -12.47 18.67
CA SER A 20 13.46 -13.57 19.44
C SER A 20 14.27 -14.86 19.24
N MET A 21 14.81 -15.05 18.03
CA MET A 21 15.68 -16.15 17.67
C MET A 21 16.65 -15.66 16.59
N PRO A 22 17.97 -15.79 16.79
CA PRO A 22 18.64 -16.05 18.07
C PRO A 22 18.51 -14.87 19.07
N PRO A 23 18.42 -15.10 20.40
CA PRO A 23 18.11 -14.07 21.39
C PRO A 23 19.30 -13.17 21.76
N PHE A 24 19.83 -12.43 20.78
CA PHE A 24 20.93 -11.48 20.96
C PHE A 24 20.71 -10.21 20.14
N PRO A 25 21.36 -9.08 20.51
CA PRO A 25 21.21 -7.82 19.80
C PRO A 25 21.85 -7.90 18.41
N LEU A 26 21.08 -7.57 17.38
CA LEU A 26 21.52 -7.60 15.99
C LEU A 26 21.29 -6.25 15.30
N PRO A 27 22.21 -5.84 14.40
CA PRO A 27 22.01 -4.67 13.57
C PRO A 27 20.88 -4.93 12.57
N THR A 28 19.90 -4.02 12.56
CA THR A 28 18.73 -4.01 11.68
C THR A 28 18.81 -2.78 10.80
N PRO A 29 19.16 -2.90 9.51
CA PRO A 29 19.14 -1.77 8.61
C PRO A 29 17.69 -1.33 8.36
N HIS A 30 17.48 -0.02 8.23
CA HIS A 30 16.16 0.53 7.99
C HIS A 30 16.20 1.70 7.02
N ILE A 31 15.06 1.91 6.37
CA ILE A 31 14.83 3.06 5.50
C ILE A 31 13.59 3.77 6.00
N GLY A 32 13.81 4.99 6.46
CA GLY A 32 12.79 5.91 6.89
C GLY A 32 12.42 6.95 5.84
N LEU A 33 11.33 7.65 6.10
CA LEU A 33 10.89 8.79 5.32
C LEU A 33 10.53 9.94 6.26
N VAL A 34 11.11 11.12 6.04
CA VAL A 34 10.76 12.31 6.83
C VAL A 34 9.27 12.63 6.66
N LEU A 35 8.49 12.45 7.72
CA LEU A 35 7.06 12.74 7.71
C LEU A 35 6.54 13.04 9.12
N ASP A 36 6.10 14.28 9.31
CA ASP A 36 5.38 14.69 10.52
C ASP A 36 3.95 15.13 10.16
N PRO A 37 2.91 14.32 10.48
CA PRO A 37 1.53 14.68 10.19
C PRO A 37 1.07 16.01 10.80
N PHE A 38 1.67 16.45 11.91
CA PHE A 38 1.31 17.71 12.56
C PHE A 38 1.76 18.93 11.76
N ASP A 39 2.82 18.80 10.96
CA ASP A 39 3.31 19.87 10.09
C ASP A 39 2.33 20.20 8.94
N TYR A 40 1.31 19.36 8.73
CA TYR A 40 0.25 19.59 7.74
C TYR A 40 -1.06 20.12 8.34
N LEU A 41 -1.16 20.26 9.67
CA LEU A 41 -2.36 20.81 10.31
C LEU A 41 -2.49 22.32 10.08
N PRO A 42 -3.70 22.83 9.75
CA PRO A 42 -3.91 24.27 9.57
C PRO A 42 -3.66 25.03 10.88
N PHE A 43 -3.00 26.20 10.78
CA PHE A 43 -2.66 27.12 11.89
C PHE A 43 -1.66 26.60 12.94
N LEU A 44 -1.27 25.31 12.91
CA LEU A 44 -0.30 24.69 13.84
C LEU A 44 0.90 24.04 13.13
N GLY A 45 0.74 23.71 11.85
CA GLY A 45 1.73 23.01 11.03
C GLY A 45 2.84 23.91 10.49
N ALA A 46 3.77 23.31 9.74
CA ALA A 46 4.91 24.00 9.17
C ALA A 46 4.46 25.03 8.12
N THR A 47 4.98 26.25 8.24
CA THR A 47 4.69 27.35 7.30
C THR A 47 5.73 27.41 6.19
N VAL A 48 6.96 26.96 6.46
CA VAL A 48 8.05 26.98 5.50
C VAL A 48 8.05 25.72 4.62
N THR A 49 8.23 25.92 3.31
CA THR A 49 8.33 24.86 2.31
C THR A 49 9.65 24.93 1.55
N VAL A 50 10.19 23.77 1.17
CA VAL A 50 11.31 23.60 0.23
C VAL A 50 10.75 22.97 -1.03
N ASN A 51 10.78 23.70 -2.16
CA ASN A 51 10.26 23.22 -3.44
C ASN A 51 8.83 22.65 -3.37
N GLY A 52 7.94 23.36 -2.68
CA GLY A 52 6.53 22.97 -2.54
C GLY A 52 6.26 21.88 -1.50
N VAL A 53 7.28 21.34 -0.85
CA VAL A 53 7.18 20.30 0.18
C VAL A 53 7.49 20.89 1.55
N LYS A 54 6.83 20.42 2.62
CA LYS A 54 7.07 20.93 3.98
C LYS A 54 8.52 20.71 4.40
N ARG A 55 9.12 21.73 5.02
CA ARG A 55 10.50 21.70 5.52
C ARG A 55 10.70 20.67 6.63
N ALA A 56 11.93 20.24 6.86
CA ALA A 56 12.30 19.39 8.00
C ALA A 56 13.27 20.11 8.95
N THR A 57 12.99 20.12 10.26
CA THR A 57 13.87 20.70 11.30
C THR A 57 14.32 19.65 12.30
N ALA A 58 15.22 20.05 13.21
CA ALA A 58 15.50 19.31 14.43
C ALA A 58 14.22 19.08 15.24
N GLY A 59 13.62 17.89 15.11
CA GLY A 59 12.34 17.54 15.72
C GLY A 59 11.30 16.94 14.78
N THR A 60 11.51 17.06 13.47
CA THR A 60 10.60 16.47 12.48
C THR A 60 10.69 14.94 12.56
N GLY A 61 9.53 14.28 12.68
CA GLY A 61 9.45 12.82 12.73
C GLY A 61 9.79 12.14 11.40
N GLY A 62 10.22 10.88 11.50
CA GLY A 62 10.33 9.94 10.41
C GLY A 62 9.27 8.84 10.52
N LEU A 63 8.83 8.33 9.38
CA LEU A 63 8.11 7.07 9.26
C LEU A 63 9.13 6.01 8.84
N ASP A 64 9.40 5.08 9.73
CA ASP A 64 10.45 4.07 9.56
C ASP A 64 9.90 2.76 8.98
N ILE A 65 10.63 2.16 8.06
CA ILE A 65 10.43 0.80 7.56
C ILE A 65 11.76 0.03 7.67
N HIS A 66 11.85 -0.86 8.67
CA HIS A 66 12.97 -1.79 8.79
C HIS A 66 13.00 -2.78 7.62
N ILE A 67 14.15 -2.91 6.96
CA ILE A 67 14.32 -3.87 5.87
C ILE A 67 14.53 -5.25 6.50
N PRO A 68 13.66 -6.24 6.23
CA PRO A 68 13.84 -7.59 6.75
C PRO A 68 15.04 -8.26 6.07
N LEU A 69 16.12 -8.51 6.82
CA LEU A 69 17.27 -9.31 6.38
C LEU A 69 16.97 -10.83 6.44
N GLY A 70 15.93 -11.29 5.73
CA GLY A 70 15.56 -12.71 5.63
C GLY A 70 14.67 -13.25 6.76
N MET A 71 14.71 -14.57 6.99
CA MET A 71 13.75 -15.39 7.78
C MET A 71 13.71 -15.11 9.31
N TRP A 72 14.37 -14.04 9.76
CA TRP A 72 14.47 -13.66 11.16
C TRP A 72 14.12 -12.19 11.30
N THR A 73 12.82 -11.87 11.33
CA THR A 73 12.36 -10.50 11.53
C THR A 73 12.14 -10.24 13.02
N PRO A 74 12.72 -9.19 13.61
CA PRO A 74 12.40 -8.80 14.98
C PRO A 74 10.90 -8.49 15.08
N GLN A 75 10.27 -8.90 16.18
CA GLN A 75 8.83 -8.72 16.33
C GLN A 75 8.52 -7.22 16.49
N LEU A 76 7.96 -6.67 15.42
CA LEU A 76 7.56 -5.29 15.29
C LEU A 76 6.69 -4.85 16.45
N SER A 77 6.97 -3.68 17.01
CA SER A 77 6.25 -3.06 18.13
C SER A 77 6.34 -3.78 19.49
N MET A 78 7.25 -4.76 19.65
CA MET A 78 7.59 -5.31 20.98
C MET A 78 8.41 -4.34 21.83
N PRO A 79 8.41 -4.48 23.17
CA PRO A 79 9.37 -3.79 24.03
C PRO A 79 10.80 -4.10 23.56
N MET A 80 11.60 -3.06 23.37
CA MET A 80 12.96 -3.06 22.83
C MET A 80 13.08 -3.59 21.38
N GLY A 81 11.96 -3.63 20.66
CA GLY A 81 11.89 -3.98 19.24
C GLY A 81 11.66 -2.76 18.33
N PRO A 82 11.67 -2.99 17.00
CA PRO A 82 11.53 -1.94 16.00
C PRO A 82 10.17 -1.26 16.04
N GLN A 83 10.15 0.04 15.79
CA GLN A 83 8.95 0.89 15.79
C GLN A 83 8.84 1.68 14.51
N PHE A 84 7.65 1.75 13.94
CA PHE A 84 7.35 2.54 12.74
C PHE A 84 7.43 4.06 12.94
N ASP A 85 7.29 4.53 14.19
CA ASP A 85 7.37 5.95 14.56
C ASP A 85 8.59 6.25 15.43
N GLY A 86 9.65 5.46 15.21
CA GLY A 86 10.89 5.45 15.97
C GLY A 86 11.92 6.50 15.58
N GLU A 87 11.66 7.27 14.52
CA GLU A 87 12.65 8.18 13.93
C GLU A 87 12.34 9.67 14.19
N GLU A 88 13.39 10.45 14.44
CA GLU A 88 13.31 11.91 14.51
C GLU A 88 14.62 12.55 14.09
N ILE A 89 14.56 13.55 13.20
CA ILE A 89 15.74 14.35 12.89
C ILE A 89 16.24 15.03 14.17
N PHE A 90 17.44 14.65 14.61
CA PHE A 90 17.98 15.07 15.88
C PHE A 90 18.50 16.51 15.84
N MET A 91 19.16 16.86 14.73
CA MET A 91 19.92 18.09 14.61
C MET A 91 19.55 18.89 13.35
N GLY A 92 19.80 20.19 13.43
CA GLY A 92 19.68 21.14 12.33
C GLY A 92 20.73 22.23 12.46
N SER A 93 20.63 23.27 11.64
CA SER A 93 21.60 24.37 11.62
C SER A 93 21.48 25.28 12.83
N LYS A 94 22.63 25.63 13.44
CA LYS A 94 22.70 26.67 14.47
C LYS A 94 22.42 28.07 13.92
N THR A 95 22.66 28.31 12.64
CA THR A 95 22.58 29.65 12.03
C THR A 95 21.33 29.86 11.18
N VAL A 96 20.60 28.79 10.86
CA VAL A 96 19.41 28.84 10.03
C VAL A 96 18.28 28.13 10.75
N THR A 97 17.15 28.81 10.94
CA THR A 97 15.95 28.26 11.57
C THR A 97 14.78 28.27 10.60
N ALA A 98 13.83 27.36 10.81
CA ALA A 98 12.58 27.30 10.08
C ALA A 98 11.44 26.98 11.05
N ASP A 99 10.38 27.80 11.07
CA ASP A 99 9.29 27.74 12.05
C ASP A 99 9.78 27.66 13.52
N GLY A 100 10.84 28.39 13.86
CA GLY A 100 11.36 28.50 15.23
C GLY A 100 12.34 27.41 15.67
N ASP A 101 12.57 26.37 14.86
CA ASP A 101 13.52 25.30 15.15
C ASP A 101 14.72 25.29 14.17
N PRO A 102 15.90 24.76 14.57
CA PRO A 102 17.06 24.59 13.69
C PRO A 102 16.72 23.86 12.38
N PHE A 103 16.99 24.49 11.24
CA PHE A 103 16.65 23.95 9.92
C PHE A 103 17.60 22.81 9.54
N SER A 104 17.05 21.62 9.23
CA SER A 104 17.87 20.44 8.96
C SER A 104 18.34 20.37 7.51
N ARG A 105 19.29 19.45 7.26
CA ARG A 105 20.00 19.34 5.99
C ARG A 105 20.46 17.91 5.71
N LEU A 106 20.97 17.68 4.50
CA LEU A 106 21.63 16.43 4.13
C LEU A 106 22.71 16.04 5.16
N ALA A 107 22.73 14.75 5.49
CA ALA A 107 23.59 14.11 6.48
C ALA A 107 23.40 14.63 7.92
N ALA A 108 22.26 15.25 8.23
CA ALA A 108 21.91 15.52 9.61
C ALA A 108 21.61 14.20 10.35
N PRO A 109 22.11 14.03 11.59
CA PRO A 109 21.81 12.86 12.41
C PRO A 109 20.30 12.71 12.67
N VAL A 110 19.83 11.47 12.58
CA VAL A 110 18.47 11.04 12.89
C VAL A 110 18.54 10.13 14.11
N LEU A 111 17.69 10.38 15.09
CA LEU A 111 17.49 9.49 16.23
C LEU A 111 16.59 8.35 15.80
N ASP A 112 17.05 7.12 16.00
CA ASP A 112 16.35 5.90 15.63
C ASP A 112 16.22 4.95 16.82
N CYS A 113 15.38 3.93 16.68
CA CYS A 113 15.06 2.99 17.75
C CYS A 113 16.19 2.00 18.05
N ASN A 114 16.64 1.97 19.30
CA ASN A 114 17.76 1.16 19.74
C ASN A 114 17.51 0.51 21.11
N LEU A 115 18.25 -0.58 21.36
CA LEU A 115 18.24 -1.32 22.63
C LEU A 115 18.73 -0.49 23.83
N ALA A 116 19.63 0.46 23.60
CA ALA A 116 20.18 1.35 24.61
C ALA A 116 20.29 2.75 24.00
N GLY A 117 20.13 3.81 24.79
CA GLY A 117 20.19 5.17 24.27
C GLY A 117 19.45 6.20 25.11
N LEU A 118 19.19 7.34 24.48
CA LEU A 118 18.53 8.49 25.08
C LEU A 118 17.02 8.27 25.12
N ILE A 119 16.36 8.80 26.15
CA ILE A 119 14.91 8.98 26.11
C ILE A 119 14.66 10.16 25.18
N PRO A 120 13.87 10.02 24.10
CA PRO A 120 13.69 11.11 23.17
C PRO A 120 13.12 12.37 23.82
N PRO A 121 13.52 13.55 23.33
CA PRO A 121 13.04 14.81 23.86
C PRO A 121 11.52 14.90 23.71
N PHE A 122 10.85 15.39 24.75
CA PHE A 122 9.40 15.53 24.71
C PHE A 122 8.99 16.59 23.68
N ARG A 123 8.17 16.20 22.69
CA ARG A 123 7.63 17.10 21.67
C ARG A 123 6.12 17.24 21.85
N ILE A 124 5.64 18.48 22.04
CA ILE A 124 4.21 18.81 22.17
C ILE A 124 3.42 18.37 20.93
N LYS A 125 4.07 18.35 19.77
CA LYS A 125 3.49 17.97 18.47
C LYS A 125 3.40 16.45 18.25
N LYS A 126 3.76 15.57 19.19
CA LYS A 126 3.66 14.10 18.99
C LYS A 126 2.63 13.46 19.91
N LEU A 127 1.78 12.59 19.35
CA LEU A 127 0.77 11.83 20.10
C LEU A 127 1.51 10.77 20.96
N LYS A 128 1.30 10.78 22.29
CA LYS A 128 1.95 9.81 23.19
C LYS A 128 1.55 8.37 22.87
N LYS A 129 2.43 7.62 22.21
CA LYS A 129 2.49 6.15 22.37
C LYS A 129 3.39 5.80 23.56
N PRO A 130 3.17 4.67 24.26
CA PRO A 130 4.09 4.23 25.31
C PRO A 130 5.49 4.06 24.72
N PHE A 131 6.52 4.54 25.42
CA PHE A 131 7.92 4.36 25.02
C PHE A 131 8.22 2.86 25.02
N ARG A 132 8.50 2.31 23.84
CA ARG A 132 8.82 0.89 23.67
C ARG A 132 10.30 0.65 23.36
N SER A 133 11.12 1.68 23.12
CA SER A 133 12.58 1.58 22.90
C SER A 133 13.29 2.88 23.32
N LEU A 134 14.62 2.82 23.40
CA LEU A 134 15.50 3.98 23.60
C LEU A 134 16.01 4.47 22.23
N TRP A 135 16.45 5.72 22.10
CA TRP A 135 16.85 6.27 20.80
C TRP A 135 18.34 6.62 20.74
N LEU A 136 19.00 6.35 19.60
CA LEU A 136 20.38 6.75 19.32
C LEU A 136 20.49 7.45 17.96
N PRO A 137 21.47 8.35 17.78
CA PRO A 137 21.70 9.04 16.51
C PRO A 137 22.42 8.12 15.50
N THR A 138 21.80 6.98 15.19
CA THR A 138 22.34 5.93 14.30
C THR A 138 22.00 6.14 12.83
N GLY A 139 21.12 7.10 12.54
CA GLY A 139 20.59 7.36 11.22
C GLY A 139 21.11 8.67 10.64
N ILE A 140 21.01 8.77 9.33
CA ILE A 140 21.32 9.99 8.58
C ILE A 140 20.18 10.37 7.67
N ASN A 141 19.88 11.67 7.64
CA ASN A 141 18.91 12.22 6.72
C ASN A 141 19.52 12.38 5.32
N VAL A 142 18.95 11.72 4.32
CA VAL A 142 19.41 11.76 2.93
C VAL A 142 18.54 12.75 2.15
N ALA A 143 18.82 14.04 2.32
CA ALA A 143 18.03 15.09 1.68
C ALA A 143 18.16 15.06 0.14
N ILE A 144 17.04 14.92 -0.56
CA ILE A 144 17.01 14.91 -2.04
C ILE A 144 17.42 16.30 -2.53
N PRO A 145 18.36 16.41 -3.49
CA PRO A 145 18.87 17.69 -3.99
C PRO A 145 17.78 18.72 -4.31
N THR A 146 17.98 19.95 -3.82
CA THR A 146 17.13 21.12 -4.10
C THR A 146 17.99 22.36 -4.29
N ASN A 147 17.38 23.46 -4.73
CA ASN A 147 18.00 24.78 -4.83
C ASN A 147 18.14 25.49 -3.47
N VAL A 148 17.61 24.93 -2.38
CA VAL A 148 17.71 25.51 -1.04
C VAL A 148 18.88 24.88 -0.29
N GLN A 149 19.82 25.71 0.12
CA GLN A 149 20.99 25.27 0.91
C GLN A 149 20.92 25.82 2.33
N VAL A 150 21.31 24.98 3.28
CA VAL A 150 21.38 25.29 4.71
C VAL A 150 22.84 25.22 5.16
N GLY A 151 23.34 26.32 5.70
CA GLY A 151 24.69 26.46 6.25
C GLY A 151 24.78 26.21 7.75
N GLY A 152 25.96 26.46 8.32
CA GLY A 152 26.18 26.48 9.77
C GLY A 152 26.44 25.12 10.43
N PRO A 153 27.03 25.13 11.64
CA PRO A 153 27.27 23.93 12.44
C PRO A 153 25.95 23.32 12.91
N LEU A 154 25.96 22.01 13.16
CA LEU A 154 24.78 21.29 13.66
C LEU A 154 24.51 21.63 15.13
N THR A 155 23.25 21.77 15.48
CA THR A 155 22.77 21.97 16.84
C THR A 155 21.43 21.25 17.03
N ILE A 156 21.11 20.96 18.28
CA ILE A 156 19.84 20.40 18.71
C ILE A 156 18.83 21.52 19.00
N SER A 157 17.54 21.24 18.90
CA SER A 157 16.50 22.23 19.21
C SER A 157 16.54 22.61 20.69
N LEU A 158 16.72 23.92 20.98
CA LEU A 158 16.71 24.46 22.33
C LEU A 158 15.34 24.30 23.00
N MET A 159 14.25 24.41 22.23
CA MET A 159 12.89 24.18 22.71
C MET A 159 12.68 22.72 23.16
N ALA A 160 13.26 21.76 22.42
CA ALA A 160 13.23 20.34 22.79
C ALA A 160 13.92 20.07 24.13
N MET A 161 15.08 20.69 24.36
CA MET A 161 15.82 20.60 25.63
C MET A 161 15.05 21.24 26.78
N LEU A 162 14.45 22.41 26.54
CA LEU A 162 13.68 23.15 27.54
C LEU A 162 12.44 22.37 28.00
N PHE A 163 11.73 21.72 27.07
CA PHE A 163 10.60 20.85 27.41
C PHE A 163 11.03 19.55 28.09
N HIS A 164 12.17 18.96 27.70
CA HIS A 164 12.71 17.76 28.36
C HIS A 164 13.13 18.06 29.82
N ALA A 165 13.81 19.19 30.06
CA ALA A 165 14.17 19.64 31.41
C ALA A 165 12.93 19.98 32.26
N ALA A 166 11.94 20.67 31.68
CA ALA A 166 10.69 20.98 32.36
C ALA A 166 9.87 19.73 32.71
N PHE A 167 9.90 18.68 31.87
CA PHE A 167 9.17 17.43 32.12
C PHE A 167 9.90 16.42 33.01
N ALA A 168 11.23 16.40 33.03
CA ALA A 168 12.00 15.62 34.00
C ALA A 168 11.66 16.01 35.45
N GLY A 169 11.36 17.29 35.70
CA GLY A 169 10.84 17.79 36.98
C GLY A 169 9.35 17.52 37.24
N LEU A 170 8.56 17.14 36.22
CA LEU A 170 7.10 16.97 36.33
C LEU A 170 6.66 15.57 36.76
N GLY A 171 7.58 14.61 36.86
CA GLY A 171 7.29 13.27 37.39
C GLY A 171 6.66 13.33 38.80
N ALA A 172 7.08 14.31 39.60
CA ALA A 172 6.53 14.57 40.93
C ALA A 172 5.15 15.28 40.90
N LEU A 173 4.84 16.05 39.85
CA LEU A 173 3.64 16.90 39.80
C LEU A 173 2.42 16.22 39.16
N ARG A 174 2.59 15.07 38.49
CA ARG A 174 1.50 14.31 37.86
C ARG A 174 0.44 13.80 38.84
N ARG A 175 0.74 13.77 40.14
CA ARG A 175 -0.21 13.43 41.23
C ARG A 175 -0.85 14.66 41.89
N SER A 176 -0.56 15.87 41.43
CA SER A 176 -1.13 17.11 42.00
C SER A 176 -2.47 17.49 41.33
N LYS A 177 -3.35 18.16 42.08
CA LYS A 177 -4.63 18.70 41.58
C LYS A 177 -4.43 19.70 40.43
N LEU A 178 -3.25 20.30 40.29
CA LEU A 178 -2.91 21.29 39.27
C LEU A 178 -2.59 20.62 37.92
N GLY A 179 -1.90 19.49 37.94
CA GLY A 179 -1.65 18.66 36.75
C GLY A 179 -2.92 18.03 36.18
N ALA A 180 -3.84 17.61 37.06
CA ALA A 180 -5.16 17.11 36.64
C ALA A 180 -5.99 18.20 35.93
N ARG A 181 -6.01 19.42 36.47
CA ARG A 181 -6.69 20.57 35.84
C ARG A 181 -6.08 20.96 34.49
N ALA A 182 -4.75 20.91 34.35
CA ALA A 182 -4.09 21.16 33.08
C ALA A 182 -4.41 20.09 32.02
N ALA A 183 -4.49 18.82 32.42
CA ALA A 183 -4.91 17.74 31.54
C ALA A 183 -6.37 17.87 31.09
N ASP A 184 -7.27 18.28 31.99
CA ASP A 184 -8.68 18.55 31.64
C ASP A 184 -8.84 19.77 30.74
N ALA A 185 -8.05 20.83 30.95
CA ALA A 185 -8.01 21.99 30.06
C ALA A 185 -7.49 21.63 28.67
N PHE A 186 -6.45 20.79 28.58
CA PHE A 186 -5.92 20.29 27.30
C PHE A 186 -6.90 19.33 26.60
N LYS A 187 -7.60 18.48 27.34
CA LYS A 187 -8.68 17.63 26.84
C LYS A 187 -9.85 18.47 26.30
N GLY A 188 -10.21 19.55 27.00
CA GLY A 188 -11.22 20.51 26.57
C GLY A 188 -10.81 21.26 25.30
N LEU A 189 -9.56 21.71 25.20
CA LEU A 189 -9.01 22.33 24.00
C LEU A 189 -8.99 21.36 22.81
N ARG A 190 -8.53 20.12 23.04
CA ARG A 190 -8.52 19.07 22.01
C ARG A 190 -9.94 18.74 21.55
N GLN A 191 -10.90 18.61 22.46
CA GLN A 191 -12.30 18.41 22.06
C GLN A 191 -12.81 19.62 21.28
N ARG A 192 -12.53 20.85 21.69
CA ARG A 192 -13.03 22.04 20.97
C ARG A 192 -12.42 22.18 19.55
N VAL A 193 -11.18 21.75 19.35
CA VAL A 193 -10.48 21.81 18.05
C VAL A 193 -10.78 20.61 17.14
N PHE A 194 -10.90 19.40 17.70
CA PHE A 194 -11.02 18.16 16.93
C PHE A 194 -12.43 17.56 16.88
N LYS A 195 -13.42 18.08 17.63
CA LYS A 195 -14.78 17.49 17.72
C LYS A 195 -15.68 17.82 16.52
N ASN A 196 -15.41 18.90 15.80
CA ASN A 196 -16.14 19.29 14.58
C ASN A 196 -15.32 19.03 13.31
N MET A 197 -14.26 18.23 13.41
CA MET A 197 -13.45 17.89 12.24
C MET A 197 -14.07 16.68 11.56
N ASP A 198 -14.59 16.87 10.34
CA ASP A 198 -15.24 15.82 9.57
C ASP A 198 -14.36 14.56 9.50
N SER A 199 -14.99 13.39 9.65
CA SER A 199 -14.31 12.10 9.53
C SER A 199 -13.76 11.96 8.12
N GLY A 200 -12.49 12.32 7.94
CA GLY A 200 -11.87 12.39 6.62
C GLY A 200 -10.99 13.62 6.44
N PHE A 201 -11.17 14.73 7.16
CA PHE A 201 -10.37 15.96 6.92
C PHE A 201 -8.84 15.73 6.95
N LEU A 202 -8.37 14.93 7.92
CA LEU A 202 -6.95 14.54 8.02
C LEU A 202 -6.53 13.56 6.90
N LYS A 203 -7.40 12.67 6.42
CA LYS A 203 -7.11 11.75 5.32
C LYS A 203 -7.20 12.44 3.93
N CYS A 204 -8.26 13.22 3.71
CA CYS A 204 -8.66 13.85 2.46
C CYS A 204 -7.91 15.16 2.16
N LYS A 205 -7.74 16.07 3.12
CA LYS A 205 -7.11 17.39 2.87
C LYS A 205 -5.64 17.48 3.29
N VAL A 206 -5.24 16.72 4.31
CA VAL A 206 -3.93 16.85 4.97
C VAL A 206 -2.95 15.77 4.47
N LEU A 207 -3.37 14.50 4.43
CA LEU A 207 -2.55 13.38 3.96
C LEU A 207 -2.61 13.13 2.43
N ARG A 208 -3.51 13.81 1.70
CA ARG A 208 -3.83 13.52 0.28
C ARG A 208 -4.01 12.01 0.03
N ALA A 209 -4.55 11.29 1.00
CA ALA A 209 -4.91 9.88 0.88
C ALA A 209 -6.26 9.72 0.18
N GLU A 210 -6.49 10.54 -0.85
CA GLU A 210 -7.50 10.20 -1.84
C GLU A 210 -6.98 8.98 -2.62
N PRO A 211 -7.88 8.16 -3.16
CA PRO A 211 -7.55 7.11 -4.10
C PRO A 211 -7.09 7.76 -5.42
N VAL A 212 -6.05 8.59 -5.42
CA VAL A 212 -5.55 9.31 -6.60
C VAL A 212 -4.16 8.79 -6.89
N ASP A 213 -3.98 8.22 -8.08
CA ASP A 213 -2.68 7.81 -8.56
C ASP A 213 -1.82 9.06 -8.73
N ILE A 214 -0.70 9.12 -8.01
CA ILE A 214 0.18 10.29 -7.97
C ILE A 214 0.84 10.54 -9.33
N ARG A 215 0.92 9.51 -10.18
CA ARG A 215 1.59 9.58 -11.49
C ARG A 215 0.76 10.38 -12.50
N ASP A 216 -0.56 10.20 -12.49
CA ASP A 216 -1.44 10.73 -13.55
C ASP A 216 -2.68 11.48 -13.03
N GLY A 217 -2.90 11.51 -11.70
CA GLY A 217 -4.04 12.18 -11.08
C GLY A 217 -5.36 11.43 -11.24
N SER A 218 -5.35 10.19 -11.71
CA SER A 218 -6.54 9.37 -11.88
C SER A 218 -7.07 8.82 -10.55
N VAL A 219 -8.39 8.69 -10.42
CA VAL A 219 -9.01 8.07 -9.25
C VAL A 219 -8.88 6.55 -9.36
N SER A 220 -8.17 5.90 -8.44
CA SER A 220 -7.97 4.46 -8.35
C SER A 220 -8.43 3.89 -7.00
N VAL A 221 -9.56 3.17 -6.98
CA VAL A 221 -10.12 2.56 -5.75
C VAL A 221 -10.00 1.04 -5.82
N LEU A 222 -9.60 0.41 -4.71
CA LEU A 222 -9.60 -1.03 -4.56
C LEU A 222 -10.66 -1.45 -3.54
N HIS A 223 -11.44 -2.48 -3.84
CA HIS A 223 -12.40 -3.05 -2.91
C HIS A 223 -12.49 -4.57 -3.02
N GLU A 224 -12.21 -5.25 -1.92
CA GLU A 224 -12.54 -6.66 -1.74
C GLU A 224 -14.03 -6.81 -1.41
N ASP A 225 -14.77 -7.55 -2.25
CA ASP A 225 -16.19 -7.85 -2.00
C ASP A 225 -16.36 -9.11 -1.14
N PHE A 226 -15.55 -10.14 -1.41
CA PHE A 226 -15.54 -11.38 -0.63
C PHE A 226 -14.22 -12.14 -0.80
N ALA A 227 -13.92 -13.00 0.16
CA ALA A 227 -12.82 -13.95 0.09
C ALA A 227 -13.32 -15.35 0.44
N ILE A 228 -12.99 -16.33 -0.41
CA ILE A 228 -13.31 -17.74 -0.17
C ILE A 228 -12.06 -18.43 0.36
N PRO A 229 -12.05 -18.86 1.63
CA PRO A 229 -10.92 -19.59 2.19
C PRO A 229 -10.86 -20.99 1.56
N GLY A 230 -9.66 -21.49 1.28
CA GLY A 230 -9.43 -22.79 0.67
C GLY A 230 -7.94 -23.09 0.61
N ARG A 231 -7.55 -24.18 -0.06
CA ARG A 231 -6.13 -24.50 -0.29
C ARG A 231 -5.45 -23.41 -1.11
N LEU A 232 -6.15 -22.95 -2.15
CA LEU A 232 -5.88 -21.72 -2.88
C LEU A 232 -7.05 -20.76 -2.59
N PRO A 233 -6.89 -19.79 -1.67
CA PRO A 233 -7.92 -18.78 -1.42
C PRO A 233 -8.21 -17.98 -2.69
N LEU A 234 -9.49 -17.68 -2.95
CA LEU A 234 -9.89 -16.77 -4.02
C LEU A 234 -10.51 -15.52 -3.40
N THR A 235 -9.84 -14.39 -3.60
CA THR A 235 -10.34 -13.08 -3.20
C THR A 235 -10.90 -12.35 -4.41
N TRP A 236 -12.16 -11.94 -4.34
CA TRP A 236 -12.80 -11.15 -5.39
C TRP A 236 -12.64 -9.67 -5.11
N THR A 237 -11.58 -9.12 -5.68
CA THR A 237 -11.22 -7.70 -5.54
C THR A 237 -11.57 -6.94 -6.80
N ARG A 238 -12.36 -5.88 -6.66
CA ARG A 238 -12.64 -4.94 -7.73
C ARG A 238 -11.72 -3.73 -7.63
N ARG A 239 -11.07 -3.39 -8.74
CA ARG A 239 -10.29 -2.17 -8.89
C ARG A 239 -10.98 -1.23 -9.86
N TYR A 240 -11.28 -0.01 -9.42
CA TYR A 240 -11.73 1.07 -10.29
C TYR A 240 -10.55 1.94 -10.67
N SER A 241 -10.47 2.38 -11.92
CA SER A 241 -9.57 3.47 -12.35
C SER A 241 -10.28 4.42 -13.31
N SER A 242 -10.32 5.71 -12.99
CA SER A 242 -10.85 6.73 -13.90
C SER A 242 -9.99 6.91 -15.16
N ALA A 243 -8.72 6.46 -15.17
CA ALA A 243 -7.90 6.42 -16.38
C ALA A 243 -8.42 5.38 -17.38
N GLN A 244 -9.13 4.36 -16.89
CA GLN A 244 -9.69 3.25 -17.67
C GLN A 244 -11.21 3.34 -17.82
N ALA A 245 -11.81 4.51 -17.58
CA ALA A 245 -13.27 4.72 -17.63
C ALA A 245 -13.93 4.25 -18.95
N GLU A 246 -13.23 4.36 -20.08
CA GLU A 246 -13.75 3.92 -21.38
C GLU A 246 -13.72 2.38 -21.57
N GLN A 247 -12.97 1.66 -20.73
CA GLN A 247 -12.87 0.21 -20.79
C GLN A 247 -13.98 -0.43 -19.96
N SER A 248 -14.81 -1.27 -20.58
CA SER A 248 -15.85 -2.03 -19.87
C SER A 248 -15.34 -3.41 -19.50
N GLY A 249 -15.16 -3.66 -18.19
CA GLY A 249 -14.92 -5.00 -17.65
C GLY A 249 -16.22 -5.75 -17.34
N VAL A 250 -16.12 -6.92 -16.71
CA VAL A 250 -17.29 -7.71 -16.27
C VAL A 250 -18.11 -7.00 -15.19
N CYS A 251 -17.54 -5.97 -14.54
CA CYS A 251 -18.22 -5.11 -13.57
C CYS A 251 -18.50 -3.69 -14.10
N GLY A 252 -18.53 -3.49 -15.42
CA GLY A 252 -18.84 -2.19 -16.03
C GLY A 252 -17.60 -1.32 -16.27
N HIS A 253 -17.86 -0.06 -16.62
CA HIS A 253 -16.83 0.90 -17.03
C HIS A 253 -15.82 1.20 -15.91
N GLY A 254 -14.53 1.18 -16.26
CA GLY A 254 -13.42 1.49 -15.36
C GLY A 254 -13.15 0.45 -14.26
N TRP A 255 -13.95 -0.62 -14.17
CA TRP A 255 -13.80 -1.68 -13.17
C TRP A 255 -13.09 -2.90 -13.74
N GLN A 256 -12.10 -3.38 -12.99
CA GLN A 256 -11.40 -4.64 -13.23
C GLN A 256 -11.58 -5.57 -12.03
N THR A 257 -11.70 -6.86 -12.30
CA THR A 257 -11.90 -7.94 -11.33
C THR A 257 -10.99 -9.13 -11.66
N PRO A 258 -10.91 -10.17 -10.82
CA PRO A 258 -10.23 -11.41 -11.21
C PRO A 258 -10.83 -12.04 -12.48
N GLY A 259 -12.10 -11.76 -12.78
CA GLY A 259 -12.74 -12.13 -14.03
C GLY A 259 -12.30 -11.32 -15.25
N ASP A 260 -11.49 -10.27 -15.10
CA ASP A 260 -10.98 -9.44 -16.20
C ASP A 260 -9.47 -9.65 -16.45
N ILE A 261 -8.84 -10.56 -15.69
CA ILE A 261 -7.45 -10.98 -15.90
C ILE A 261 -7.33 -11.50 -17.33
N ARG A 262 -6.34 -10.99 -18.06
CA ARG A 262 -6.17 -11.30 -19.48
C ARG A 262 -4.73 -11.13 -19.94
N LEU A 263 -4.42 -11.78 -21.04
CA LEU A 263 -3.18 -11.65 -21.78
C LEU A 263 -3.49 -10.98 -23.12
N GLU A 264 -2.96 -9.78 -23.34
CA GLU A 264 -3.03 -9.09 -24.63
C GLU A 264 -1.73 -9.32 -25.40
N ILE A 265 -1.84 -9.82 -26.63
CA ILE A 265 -0.73 -10.06 -27.54
C ILE A 265 -0.85 -9.02 -28.64
N GLU A 266 0.09 -8.09 -28.71
CA GLU A 266 0.15 -7.05 -29.72
C GLU A 266 0.57 -7.61 -31.08
N ALA A 267 0.30 -6.85 -32.15
CA ALA A 267 0.64 -7.27 -33.51
C ALA A 267 2.16 -7.38 -33.76
N ASP A 268 2.97 -6.68 -32.97
CA ASP A 268 4.43 -6.72 -32.99
C ASP A 268 5.04 -7.86 -32.13
N GLY A 269 4.19 -8.63 -31.44
CA GLY A 269 4.59 -9.76 -30.60
C GLY A 269 4.80 -9.44 -29.13
N VAL A 270 4.72 -8.16 -28.72
CA VAL A 270 4.74 -7.78 -27.29
C VAL A 270 3.52 -8.36 -26.58
N VAL A 271 3.71 -8.82 -25.35
CA VAL A 271 2.64 -9.42 -24.54
C VAL A 271 2.44 -8.64 -23.26
N LEU A 272 1.19 -8.23 -23.00
CA LEU A 272 0.76 -7.52 -21.80
C LEU A 272 -0.11 -8.45 -20.96
N PHE A 273 0.34 -8.79 -19.76
CA PHE A 273 -0.46 -9.52 -18.78
C PHE A 273 -1.10 -8.52 -17.82
N HIS A 274 -2.43 -8.46 -17.80
CA HIS A 274 -3.19 -7.58 -16.91
C HIS A 274 -3.79 -8.39 -15.76
N ASP A 275 -3.44 -8.04 -14.52
CA ASP A 275 -3.97 -8.64 -13.29
C ASP A 275 -4.45 -7.58 -12.28
N ASP A 276 -4.66 -7.98 -11.02
CA ASP A 276 -5.08 -7.09 -9.95
C ASP A 276 -3.98 -6.10 -9.49
N ARG A 277 -2.71 -6.38 -9.81
CA ARG A 277 -1.53 -5.57 -9.45
C ARG A 277 -1.17 -4.57 -10.54
N GLY A 278 -1.52 -4.85 -11.79
CA GLY A 278 -1.31 -3.95 -12.91
C GLY A 278 -1.06 -4.69 -14.22
N ALA A 279 -0.14 -4.16 -15.03
CA ALA A 279 0.25 -4.76 -16.29
C ALA A 279 1.74 -5.15 -16.25
N ALA A 280 2.01 -6.42 -16.52
CA ALA A 280 3.36 -6.96 -16.73
C ALA A 280 3.64 -7.03 -18.24
N VAL A 281 4.82 -6.56 -18.66
CA VAL A 281 5.20 -6.45 -20.08
C VAL A 281 6.26 -7.48 -20.43
N PHE A 282 5.94 -8.38 -21.36
CA PHE A 282 6.89 -9.32 -21.94
C PHE A 282 7.26 -8.85 -23.36
N PRO A 283 8.56 -8.80 -23.69
CA PRO A 283 9.02 -8.25 -24.97
C PRO A 283 8.59 -9.07 -26.19
N GLN A 284 8.26 -10.35 -26.00
CA GLN A 284 7.89 -11.27 -27.08
C GLN A 284 7.13 -12.49 -26.54
N LEU A 285 6.50 -13.22 -27.45
CA LEU A 285 5.95 -14.55 -27.16
C LEU A 285 7.06 -15.59 -26.95
N PRO A 286 6.85 -16.59 -26.07
CA PRO A 286 7.72 -17.74 -25.95
C PRO A 286 7.65 -18.60 -27.22
N ASP A 287 8.82 -18.98 -27.71
CA ASP A 287 9.03 -19.88 -28.84
C ASP A 287 9.93 -21.07 -28.43
N ALA A 288 10.16 -21.99 -29.36
CA ALA A 288 10.96 -23.19 -29.12
C ALA A 288 12.43 -22.90 -28.74
N THR A 289 12.93 -21.68 -28.98
CA THR A 289 14.33 -21.30 -28.70
C THR A 289 14.46 -20.57 -27.38
N THR A 290 13.44 -19.79 -27.00
CA THR A 290 13.44 -18.94 -25.81
C THR A 290 12.94 -19.68 -24.56
N GLY A 291 11.99 -20.61 -24.71
CA GLY A 291 11.44 -21.43 -23.63
C GLY A 291 10.58 -20.64 -22.63
N GLU A 292 11.20 -19.76 -21.84
CA GLU A 292 10.53 -18.84 -20.91
C GLU A 292 11.01 -17.39 -21.17
N VAL A 293 10.07 -16.46 -21.27
CA VAL A 293 10.32 -15.03 -21.44
C VAL A 293 10.10 -14.34 -20.10
N ARG A 294 11.09 -13.58 -19.63
CA ARG A 294 11.01 -12.86 -18.36
C ARG A 294 10.56 -11.42 -18.55
N GLU A 295 9.68 -10.95 -17.69
CA GLU A 295 9.27 -9.57 -17.58
C GLU A 295 10.30 -8.72 -16.78
N PHE A 296 10.42 -7.45 -17.12
CA PHE A 296 11.54 -6.60 -16.69
C PHE A 296 11.46 -6.07 -15.25
N VAL A 297 10.26 -5.88 -14.68
CA VAL A 297 10.07 -5.19 -13.40
C VAL A 297 10.01 -6.18 -12.23
N ASP A 298 9.01 -7.07 -12.24
CA ASP A 298 8.74 -7.98 -11.11
C ASP A 298 9.30 -9.39 -11.33
N GLY A 299 9.77 -9.68 -12.55
CA GLY A 299 10.42 -10.93 -12.90
C GLY A 299 9.43 -12.07 -13.14
N ALA A 300 8.19 -11.75 -13.52
CA ALA A 300 7.23 -12.77 -13.97
C ALA A 300 7.77 -13.52 -15.19
N LEU A 301 7.35 -14.77 -15.36
CA LEU A 301 7.82 -15.64 -16.45
C LEU A 301 6.64 -16.06 -17.32
N LEU A 302 6.71 -15.75 -18.60
CA LEU A 302 5.79 -16.18 -19.63
C LEU A 302 6.36 -17.41 -20.34
N SER A 303 5.60 -18.50 -20.38
CA SER A 303 5.97 -19.72 -21.08
C SER A 303 4.80 -20.28 -21.89
N ARG A 304 5.10 -21.22 -22.79
CA ARG A 304 4.09 -21.96 -23.55
C ARG A 304 4.07 -23.40 -23.10
N ASP A 305 2.89 -23.89 -22.73
CA ASP A 305 2.64 -25.29 -22.40
C ASP A 305 1.66 -25.86 -23.42
N SER A 306 2.18 -26.64 -24.37
CA SER A 306 1.44 -27.14 -25.53
C SER A 306 0.81 -25.99 -26.35
N THR A 307 -0.51 -25.84 -26.30
CA THR A 307 -1.25 -24.74 -26.91
C THR A 307 -1.38 -23.53 -26.01
N ASP A 308 -1.27 -23.68 -24.69
CA ASP A 308 -1.65 -22.66 -23.73
C ASP A 308 -0.46 -21.75 -23.37
N LEU A 309 -0.78 -20.52 -23.00
CA LEU A 309 0.20 -19.57 -22.46
C LEU A 309 0.08 -19.52 -20.94
N LEU A 310 1.22 -19.54 -20.26
CA LEU A 310 1.28 -19.50 -18.80
C LEU A 310 2.12 -18.32 -18.34
N VAL A 311 1.56 -17.53 -17.43
CA VAL A 311 2.31 -16.51 -16.69
C VAL A 311 2.52 -17.01 -15.26
N ARG A 312 3.78 -17.12 -14.85
CA ARG A 312 4.18 -17.48 -13.49
C ARG A 312 4.68 -16.23 -12.77
N SER A 313 3.97 -15.81 -11.74
CA SER A 313 4.39 -14.71 -10.87
C SER A 313 5.48 -15.17 -9.90
N LYS A 314 6.15 -14.20 -9.27
CA LYS A 314 7.25 -14.43 -8.31
C LYS A 314 6.82 -15.20 -7.06
N ASP A 315 5.57 -15.08 -6.65
CA ASP A 315 4.99 -15.83 -5.51
C ASP A 315 4.63 -17.29 -5.87
N GLY A 316 4.88 -17.72 -7.12
CA GLY A 316 4.63 -19.07 -7.59
C GLY A 316 3.22 -19.31 -8.13
N THR A 317 2.35 -18.29 -8.12
CA THR A 317 1.03 -18.36 -8.76
C THR A 317 1.18 -18.47 -10.27
N ARG A 318 0.36 -19.32 -10.89
CA ARG A 318 0.37 -19.59 -12.33
C ARG A 318 -0.98 -19.21 -12.92
N TYR A 319 -0.96 -18.36 -13.94
CA TYR A 319 -2.11 -17.93 -14.70
C TYR A 319 -2.07 -18.59 -16.07
N ARG A 320 -3.09 -19.36 -16.42
CA ARG A 320 -3.18 -20.05 -17.71
C ARG A 320 -4.19 -19.39 -18.63
N PHE A 321 -3.81 -19.26 -19.89
CA PHE A 321 -4.59 -18.68 -20.97
C PHE A 321 -4.68 -19.66 -22.13
N ALA A 322 -5.90 -19.97 -22.56
CA ALA A 322 -6.10 -20.83 -23.73
C ALA A 322 -5.81 -20.04 -25.01
N ASP A 323 -4.75 -20.43 -25.73
CA ASP A 323 -4.37 -19.84 -27.03
C ASP A 323 -4.77 -20.81 -28.14
N LEU A 324 -6.09 -20.99 -28.32
CA LEU A 324 -6.66 -21.82 -29.38
C LEU A 324 -6.67 -21.02 -30.69
N PRO A 325 -5.95 -21.44 -31.75
CA PRO A 325 -6.12 -20.86 -33.07
C PRO A 325 -7.52 -21.22 -33.60
N ALA A 326 -8.23 -20.22 -34.14
CA ALA A 326 -9.47 -20.50 -34.87
C ALA A 326 -9.15 -21.47 -36.02
N ALA A 327 -9.78 -22.65 -36.01
CA ALA A 327 -9.54 -23.68 -37.00
C ALA A 327 -9.75 -23.13 -38.43
N GLY A 328 -8.72 -23.23 -39.27
CA GLY A 328 -8.84 -23.02 -40.72
C GLY A 328 -8.77 -21.58 -41.24
N VAL A 329 -8.37 -20.59 -40.44
CA VAL A 329 -8.19 -19.21 -40.94
C VAL A 329 -6.74 -18.78 -40.77
N ALA A 330 -6.08 -18.38 -41.86
CA ALA A 330 -4.79 -17.71 -41.79
C ALA A 330 -4.97 -16.37 -41.05
N VAL A 331 -4.56 -16.33 -39.78
CA VAL A 331 -4.69 -15.15 -38.93
C VAL A 331 -3.59 -14.16 -39.32
N LEU A 332 -3.97 -13.04 -39.95
CA LEU A 332 -3.11 -11.84 -40.02
C LEU A 332 -2.64 -11.50 -38.60
N PRO A 333 -1.39 -11.03 -38.39
CA PRO A 333 -0.93 -10.59 -37.08
C PRO A 333 -1.81 -9.43 -36.59
N ARG A 334 -2.82 -9.76 -35.81
CA ARG A 334 -3.75 -8.83 -35.18
C ARG A 334 -3.56 -8.96 -33.68
N ALA A 335 -3.78 -7.86 -32.96
CA ALA A 335 -3.81 -7.90 -31.52
C ALA A 335 -4.86 -8.93 -31.05
N ARG A 336 -4.49 -9.77 -30.10
CA ARG A 336 -5.35 -10.82 -29.52
C ARG A 336 -5.48 -10.58 -28.03
N SER A 337 -6.68 -10.78 -27.47
CA SER A 337 -6.91 -10.74 -26.04
C SER A 337 -7.39 -12.11 -25.58
N LEU A 338 -6.63 -12.74 -24.69
CA LEU A 338 -6.93 -14.06 -24.14
C LEU A 338 -7.38 -13.88 -22.69
N PRO A 339 -8.65 -14.17 -22.35
CA PRO A 339 -9.11 -14.07 -20.97
C PRO A 339 -8.51 -15.20 -20.12
N ILE A 340 -8.40 -14.97 -18.81
CA ILE A 340 -7.96 -15.99 -17.86
C ILE A 340 -8.81 -17.25 -17.97
N ALA A 341 -8.13 -18.40 -18.04
CA ALA A 341 -8.75 -19.72 -18.00
C ALA A 341 -8.58 -20.38 -16.64
N GLN A 342 -7.43 -20.20 -15.98
CA GLN A 342 -7.14 -20.86 -14.71
C GLN A 342 -6.09 -20.09 -13.89
N ILE A 343 -6.29 -20.04 -12.57
CA ILE A 343 -5.30 -19.61 -11.58
C ILE A 343 -4.91 -20.82 -10.74
N GLU A 344 -3.63 -21.13 -10.63
CA GLU A 344 -3.10 -22.34 -10.01
C GLU A 344 -1.90 -22.04 -9.09
N ASP A 345 -1.84 -22.67 -7.92
CA ASP A 345 -0.69 -22.60 -7.02
C ASP A 345 0.40 -23.62 -7.38
N ALA A 346 1.56 -23.59 -6.73
CA ALA A 346 2.64 -24.56 -6.98
C ALA A 346 2.28 -26.02 -6.60
N CYS A 347 1.21 -26.22 -5.83
CA CYS A 347 0.74 -27.53 -5.36
C CYS A 347 -0.31 -28.15 -6.31
N GLY A 348 -0.75 -27.44 -7.35
CA GLY A 348 -1.77 -27.89 -8.31
C GLY A 348 -3.21 -27.58 -7.92
N ASN A 349 -3.44 -26.88 -6.81
CA ASN A 349 -4.79 -26.39 -6.48
C ASN A 349 -5.11 -25.21 -7.40
N HIS A 350 -6.33 -25.16 -7.93
CA HIS A 350 -6.66 -24.17 -8.94
C HIS A 350 -8.11 -23.72 -8.93
N TRP A 351 -8.32 -22.52 -9.47
CA TRP A 351 -9.62 -21.98 -9.84
C TRP A 351 -9.71 -21.88 -11.36
N ARG A 352 -10.71 -22.52 -11.96
CA ARG A 352 -10.98 -22.45 -13.40
C ARG A 352 -12.10 -21.47 -13.71
N PHE A 353 -11.87 -20.59 -14.68
CA PHE A 353 -12.82 -19.58 -15.13
C PHE A 353 -13.53 -20.09 -16.39
N GLU A 354 -14.75 -20.57 -16.21
CA GLU A 354 -15.55 -21.10 -17.32
C GLU A 354 -16.33 -19.97 -17.99
N ARG A 355 -16.17 -19.87 -19.31
CA ARG A 355 -16.86 -18.88 -20.14
C ARG A 355 -17.73 -19.54 -21.18
N ARG A 356 -18.89 -18.93 -21.44
CA ARG A 356 -19.76 -19.26 -22.58
C ARG A 356 -19.95 -18.02 -23.42
N ASP A 357 -19.71 -18.13 -24.72
CA ASP A 357 -19.81 -17.00 -25.67
C ASP A 357 -18.97 -15.77 -25.23
N GLY A 358 -17.81 -16.03 -24.60
CA GLY A 358 -16.91 -14.99 -24.07
C GLY A 358 -17.26 -14.48 -22.66
N HIS A 359 -18.45 -14.81 -22.14
CA HIS A 359 -18.94 -14.33 -20.84
C HIS A 359 -18.66 -15.32 -19.72
N LEU A 360 -18.22 -14.82 -18.56
CA LEU A 360 -17.97 -15.65 -17.38
C LEU A 360 -19.28 -16.22 -16.83
N VAL A 361 -19.36 -17.54 -16.70
CA VAL A 361 -20.55 -18.26 -16.22
C VAL A 361 -20.30 -19.02 -14.91
N ARG A 362 -19.06 -19.44 -14.67
CA ARG A 362 -18.69 -20.18 -13.47
C ARG A 362 -17.22 -20.01 -13.11
N ILE A 363 -16.90 -20.05 -11.82
CA ILE A 363 -15.51 -20.15 -11.33
C ILE A 363 -15.43 -21.38 -10.45
N VAL A 364 -14.61 -22.36 -10.80
CA VAL A 364 -14.64 -23.70 -10.22
C VAL A 364 -13.38 -23.97 -9.43
N GLU A 365 -13.52 -24.30 -8.15
CA GLU A 365 -12.42 -24.76 -7.30
C GLU A 365 -12.11 -26.22 -7.62
N SER A 366 -10.82 -26.55 -7.70
CA SER A 366 -10.36 -27.92 -7.81
C SER A 366 -9.08 -28.10 -6.98
N GLY A 367 -8.98 -29.25 -6.32
CA GLY A 367 -7.75 -29.68 -5.65
C GLY A 367 -6.71 -30.22 -6.64
N ALA A 368 -5.51 -30.48 -6.13
CA ALA A 368 -4.45 -31.18 -6.86
C ALA A 368 -4.84 -32.60 -7.31
N ASP A 369 -5.85 -33.20 -6.67
CA ASP A 369 -6.45 -34.49 -7.04
C ASP A 369 -7.39 -34.41 -8.25
N GLY A 370 -7.65 -33.20 -8.76
CA GLY A 370 -8.55 -32.95 -9.88
C GLY A 370 -10.03 -33.08 -9.55
N LEU A 371 -10.38 -33.34 -8.28
CA LEU A 371 -11.78 -33.40 -7.85
C LEU A 371 -12.34 -31.98 -7.76
N GLN A 372 -13.53 -31.80 -8.34
CA GLN A 372 -14.22 -30.52 -8.30
C GLN A 372 -14.71 -30.24 -6.88
N GLY A 373 -14.26 -29.13 -6.31
CA GLY A 373 -14.71 -28.59 -5.04
C GLY A 373 -15.90 -27.65 -5.21
N ARG A 374 -15.88 -26.57 -4.42
CA ARG A 374 -16.92 -25.52 -4.48
C ARG A 374 -16.85 -24.78 -5.81
N PHE A 375 -17.93 -24.13 -6.21
CA PHE A 375 -17.89 -23.27 -7.39
C PHE A 375 -18.72 -22.00 -7.19
N ILE A 376 -18.30 -20.92 -7.83
CA ILE A 376 -19.04 -19.67 -7.90
C ILE A 376 -19.91 -19.71 -9.14
N ALA A 377 -21.22 -19.68 -8.94
CA ALA A 377 -22.18 -19.47 -10.01
C ALA A 377 -22.26 -17.98 -10.35
N VAL A 378 -22.14 -17.66 -11.64
CA VAL A 378 -22.15 -16.27 -12.14
C VAL A 378 -23.45 -16.02 -12.89
N GLU A 379 -24.29 -15.13 -12.37
CA GLU A 379 -25.43 -14.59 -13.11
C GLU A 379 -24.97 -13.32 -13.82
N ALA A 380 -24.98 -13.33 -15.15
CA ALA A 380 -24.55 -12.19 -15.96
C ALA A 380 -25.65 -11.76 -16.94
N ARG A 381 -25.72 -10.45 -17.22
CA ARG A 381 -26.61 -9.85 -18.23
C ARG A 381 -25.82 -8.83 -19.06
N HIS A 382 -25.99 -8.89 -20.37
CA HIS A 382 -25.27 -8.01 -21.32
C HIS A 382 -23.74 -8.00 -21.10
N GLY A 383 -23.17 -9.17 -20.78
CA GLY A 383 -21.74 -9.34 -20.52
C GLY A 383 -21.21 -8.80 -19.19
N ARG A 384 -22.09 -8.28 -18.32
CA ARG A 384 -21.74 -7.84 -16.95
C ARG A 384 -22.31 -8.79 -15.91
N ILE A 385 -21.59 -8.96 -14.81
CA ILE A 385 -22.00 -9.82 -13.70
C ILE A 385 -23.06 -9.08 -12.89
N ASP A 386 -24.24 -9.67 -12.73
CA ASP A 386 -25.28 -9.16 -11.84
C ASP A 386 -25.12 -9.76 -10.43
N ARG A 387 -24.77 -11.04 -10.32
CA ARG A 387 -24.64 -11.73 -9.03
C ARG A 387 -23.63 -12.86 -9.04
N LEU A 388 -22.99 -13.06 -7.88
CA LEU A 388 -22.09 -14.17 -7.59
C LEU A 388 -22.64 -14.95 -6.39
N ARG A 389 -22.69 -16.28 -6.50
CA ARG A 389 -23.07 -17.17 -5.40
C ARG A 389 -22.09 -18.34 -5.28
N LEU A 390 -21.67 -18.67 -4.07
CA LEU A 390 -20.86 -19.85 -3.81
C LEU A 390 -21.77 -21.07 -3.63
N HIS A 391 -21.58 -22.09 -4.45
CA HIS A 391 -22.21 -23.40 -4.29
C HIS A 391 -21.20 -24.37 -3.68
N ASP A 392 -21.62 -25.05 -2.61
CA ASP A 392 -20.84 -26.10 -1.96
C ASP A 392 -21.48 -27.47 -2.24
N PRO A 393 -20.88 -28.29 -3.13
CA PRO A 393 -21.40 -29.62 -3.45
C PRO A 393 -21.48 -30.58 -2.25
N ALA A 394 -20.64 -30.39 -1.23
CA ALA A 394 -20.63 -31.28 -0.07
C ALA A 394 -21.87 -31.09 0.81
N THR A 395 -22.38 -29.86 0.90
CA THR A 395 -23.57 -29.51 1.69
C THR A 395 -24.82 -29.32 0.82
N GLY A 396 -24.65 -29.15 -0.49
CA GLY A 396 -25.71 -28.76 -1.43
C GLY A 396 -26.19 -27.31 -1.25
N LEU A 397 -25.58 -26.54 -0.35
CA LEU A 397 -25.99 -25.18 -0.04
C LEU A 397 -25.43 -24.17 -1.04
N SER A 398 -26.18 -23.10 -1.26
CA SER A 398 -25.77 -21.96 -2.08
C SER A 398 -25.80 -20.69 -1.25
N HIS A 399 -24.66 -20.01 -1.16
CA HIS A 399 -24.49 -18.79 -0.37
C HIS A 399 -24.36 -17.57 -1.29
N PRO A 400 -25.14 -16.50 -1.08
CA PRO A 400 -24.93 -15.25 -1.80
C PRO A 400 -23.57 -14.66 -1.41
N LEU A 401 -22.83 -14.15 -2.40
CA LEU A 401 -21.55 -13.47 -2.16
C LEU A 401 -21.70 -11.97 -2.37
N VAL A 402 -22.13 -11.56 -3.56
CA VAL A 402 -22.30 -10.16 -3.93
C VAL A 402 -23.30 -10.03 -5.07
N ALA A 403 -24.01 -8.90 -5.11
CA ALA A 403 -24.85 -8.48 -6.21
C ALA A 403 -24.46 -7.08 -6.70
N TYR A 404 -24.54 -6.86 -8.00
CA TYR A 404 -24.20 -5.61 -8.65
C TYR A 404 -25.41 -5.02 -9.36
N ARG A 405 -25.46 -3.68 -9.41
CA ARG A 405 -26.50 -2.93 -10.10
C ARG A 405 -25.88 -1.91 -11.02
N TYR A 406 -26.46 -1.79 -12.22
CA TYR A 406 -25.91 -0.95 -13.28
C TYR A 406 -26.93 0.06 -13.79
N VAL A 407 -26.42 1.22 -14.22
CA VAL A 407 -27.14 2.21 -15.02
C VAL A 407 -26.23 2.59 -16.19
N GLU A 408 -26.70 2.44 -17.43
CA GLU A 408 -25.94 2.81 -18.64
C GLU A 408 -24.52 2.21 -18.73
N GLY A 409 -24.30 1.03 -18.13
CA GLY A 409 -23.00 0.36 -18.10
C GLY A 409 -22.12 0.69 -16.89
N ASP A 410 -22.50 1.70 -16.10
CA ASP A 410 -21.82 2.08 -14.85
C ASP A 410 -22.33 1.28 -13.66
N LEU A 411 -21.41 0.83 -12.81
CA LEU A 411 -21.73 0.11 -11.58
C LEU A 411 -22.20 1.08 -10.49
N VAL A 412 -23.50 1.24 -10.33
CA VAL A 412 -24.07 2.19 -9.34
C VAL A 412 -24.18 1.62 -7.94
N ALA A 413 -24.21 0.29 -7.78
CA ALA A 413 -24.21 -0.33 -6.47
C ALA A 413 -23.59 -1.73 -6.45
N ALA A 414 -22.89 -2.05 -5.37
CA ALA A 414 -22.48 -3.40 -5.00
C ALA A 414 -23.04 -3.74 -3.62
N GLU A 415 -23.80 -4.83 -3.54
CA GLU A 415 -24.49 -5.29 -2.34
C GLU A 415 -23.83 -6.56 -1.85
N ASP A 416 -23.35 -6.56 -0.60
CA ASP A 416 -22.72 -7.73 -0.01
C ASP A 416 -23.74 -8.85 0.31
N ALA A 417 -23.25 -9.97 0.84
CA ALA A 417 -24.08 -11.11 1.23
C ALA A 417 -25.17 -10.79 2.28
N LEU A 418 -25.01 -9.70 3.03
CA LEU A 418 -25.96 -9.23 4.05
C LEU A 418 -26.93 -8.16 3.49
N GLY A 419 -26.78 -7.79 2.21
CA GLY A 419 -27.58 -6.77 1.54
C GLY A 419 -27.13 -5.34 1.82
N ALA A 420 -25.95 -5.14 2.43
CA ALA A 420 -25.40 -3.80 2.62
C ALA A 420 -24.83 -3.29 1.29
N ALA A 421 -25.39 -2.17 0.80
CA ALA A 421 -25.04 -1.61 -0.49
C ALA A 421 -23.98 -0.51 -0.37
N ARG A 422 -22.89 -0.66 -1.12
CA ARG A 422 -21.98 0.44 -1.47
C ARG A 422 -22.43 1.04 -2.79
N ARG A 423 -22.55 2.37 -2.85
CA ARG A 423 -23.07 3.09 -4.02
C ARG A 423 -21.99 3.97 -4.65
N PHE A 424 -22.07 4.11 -5.96
CA PHE A 424 -21.14 4.89 -6.78
C PHE A 424 -21.92 5.83 -7.69
N VAL A 425 -21.34 7.00 -7.94
CA VAL A 425 -21.90 8.03 -8.81
C VAL A 425 -20.79 8.49 -9.72
N TYR A 426 -21.09 8.57 -11.01
CA TYR A 426 -20.11 8.88 -12.05
C TYR A 426 -20.52 10.16 -12.78
N ARG A 427 -19.53 10.83 -13.34
CA ARG A 427 -19.75 11.85 -14.38
C ARG A 427 -19.00 11.41 -15.63
N GLN A 428 -19.73 10.99 -16.66
CA GLN A 428 -19.14 10.46 -17.90
C GLN A 428 -18.23 9.25 -17.64
N HIS A 429 -18.76 8.25 -16.91
CA HIS A 429 -18.03 7.03 -16.50
C HIS A 429 -16.82 7.28 -15.57
N ARG A 430 -16.61 8.51 -15.07
CA ARG A 430 -15.47 8.92 -14.23
C ARG A 430 -15.84 9.22 -12.79
#